data_AF-A0A914ULA6-F1
#
_entry.id   AF-A0A914ULA6-F1
#
_cell.length_a   1.000
_cell.length_b   1.000
_cell.length_c   1.000
_cell.angle_alpha   90.00
_cell.angle_beta   90.00
_cell.angle_gamma   90.00
#
_symmetry.space_group_name_H-M   'P 1'
#
loop_
_entity.id
_entity.type
_entity.pdbx_description
1 polymer ?
#
loop_
_entity_poly.entity_id
_entity_poly.type
_entity_poly.pdbx_seq_one_letter_code
_entity_poly.pdbx_strand_id
1 'polypeptide(L)'
;MHQHINYKEYIPKVIGPDLTDEFDILPRTRGFYNGYDSNVDATLLNEFSTAAYRFGHSLVQDQYELRRGRAVSEKLDLVNTFSDPSAIVRPNFLDRIFSGMSGQSSQMCDNQFSETLRDRLFEAKDKPFSGFDLPAFNIQRGRDHGLPPYVAYRRLFNLRVPRSFDDLKTIMDPATVEGLKKTYVSVDDIDLYVGIVSERALPGAAVGPTAARIIADQFSRLKKGDRYWYERRSALLFTIEQLNEIRKVSLAKVICTHANIDIQRDVFLNPTVAGNGPRKCSSLPEMDLTLWKQES
;
A
#
# COMPACT_ATOMS: atom_id res chain seq x y z
N MET A 1 -2.08 17.18 -1.31
CA MET A 1 -2.75 16.12 -2.12
C MET A 1 -2.34 14.71 -1.71
N HIS A 2 -1.04 14.36 -1.69
CA HIS A 2 -0.58 13.01 -1.30
C HIS A 2 -1.13 12.53 0.04
N GLN A 3 -1.06 13.36 1.10
CA GLN A 3 -1.66 13.04 2.41
C GLN A 3 -3.17 12.72 2.31
N HIS A 4 -3.94 13.54 1.59
CA HIS A 4 -5.37 13.33 1.43
C HIS A 4 -5.68 11.98 0.74
N ILE A 5 -5.04 11.71 -0.40
CA ILE A 5 -5.24 10.47 -1.17
C ILE A 5 -4.88 9.24 -0.33
N ASN A 6 -3.72 9.25 0.34
CA ASN A 6 -3.28 8.09 1.12
C ASN A 6 -4.25 7.75 2.26
N TYR A 7 -4.64 8.75 3.05
CA TYR A 7 -5.48 8.52 4.23
C TYR A 7 -6.96 8.33 3.91
N LYS A 8 -7.44 8.85 2.77
CA LYS A 8 -8.84 8.69 2.33
C LYS A 8 -9.06 7.44 1.48
N GLU A 9 -8.14 7.15 0.57
CA GLU A 9 -8.36 6.16 -0.50
C GLU A 9 -7.53 4.89 -0.30
N TYR A 10 -6.26 5.00 0.06
CA TYR A 10 -5.34 3.84 0.08
C TYR A 10 -5.36 3.09 1.42
N ILE A 11 -4.95 3.74 2.51
CA ILE A 11 -4.72 3.08 3.80
C ILE A 11 -5.97 2.37 4.35
N PRO A 12 -7.19 2.92 4.25
CA PRO A 12 -8.37 2.20 4.72
C PRO A 12 -8.59 0.84 4.06
N LYS A 13 -8.16 0.67 2.80
CA LYS A 13 -8.23 -0.62 2.08
C LYS A 13 -7.10 -1.57 2.48
N VAL A 14 -5.98 -1.03 2.97
CA VAL A 14 -4.86 -1.83 3.46
C VAL A 14 -5.21 -2.44 4.82
N ILE A 15 -5.65 -1.61 5.78
CA ILE A 15 -5.82 -2.02 7.19
C ILE A 15 -7.25 -2.44 7.56
N GLY A 16 -8.23 -2.16 6.70
CA GLY A 16 -9.65 -2.46 6.94
C GLY A 16 -10.39 -1.39 7.75
N PRO A 17 -11.73 -1.44 7.76
CA PRO A 17 -12.59 -0.41 8.35
C PRO A 17 -12.41 -0.29 9.87
N ASP A 18 -12.36 -1.40 10.59
CA ASP A 18 -12.30 -1.39 12.06
C ASP A 18 -11.07 -0.64 12.59
N LEU A 19 -9.89 -0.93 12.02
CA LEU A 19 -8.64 -0.26 12.40
C LEU A 19 -8.55 1.17 11.86
N THR A 20 -9.22 1.45 10.73
CA THR A 20 -9.34 2.81 10.20
C THR A 20 -10.05 3.73 11.19
N ASP A 21 -11.11 3.22 11.81
CA ASP A 21 -11.88 3.93 12.82
C ASP A 21 -11.15 3.97 14.17
N GLU A 22 -10.62 2.82 14.66
CA GLU A 22 -9.87 2.72 15.92
C GLU A 22 -8.70 3.73 15.98
N PHE A 23 -7.96 3.89 14.87
CA PHE A 23 -6.77 4.73 14.81
C PHE A 23 -7.02 6.17 14.30
N ASP A 24 -8.27 6.57 14.06
CA ASP A 24 -8.68 7.88 13.49
C ASP A 24 -7.89 8.22 12.22
N ILE A 25 -7.87 7.30 11.25
CA ILE A 25 -7.08 7.45 10.02
C ILE A 25 -7.73 8.45 9.06
N LEU A 26 -9.04 8.33 8.81
CA LEU A 26 -9.72 9.11 7.76
C LEU A 26 -9.58 10.63 7.95
N PRO A 27 -9.41 11.40 6.86
CA PRO A 27 -9.53 12.85 6.91
C PRO A 27 -10.89 13.33 7.39
N ARG A 28 -10.96 14.57 7.87
CA ARG A 28 -12.25 15.21 8.19
C ARG A 28 -13.01 15.53 6.91
N THR A 29 -14.32 15.38 6.97
CA THR A 29 -15.23 15.75 5.87
C THR A 29 -15.55 17.25 5.85
N ARG A 30 -15.35 17.94 6.98
CA ARG A 30 -15.61 19.37 7.16
C ARG A 30 -14.73 19.94 8.27
N GLY A 31 -14.53 21.26 8.25
CA GLY A 31 -13.79 21.97 9.29
C GLY A 31 -12.29 21.64 9.32
N PHE A 32 -11.65 21.93 10.44
CA PHE A 32 -10.23 21.64 10.68
C PHE A 32 -10.05 20.35 11.49
N TYR A 33 -8.88 19.71 11.33
CA TYR A 33 -8.39 18.68 12.23
C TYR A 33 -7.69 19.31 13.43
N ASN A 34 -8.11 18.94 14.64
CA ASN A 34 -7.57 19.47 15.90
C ASN A 34 -6.78 18.42 16.71
N GLY A 35 -6.51 17.24 16.14
CA GLY A 35 -5.82 16.15 16.85
C GLY A 35 -4.29 16.15 16.67
N TYR A 36 -3.70 17.31 16.37
CA TYR A 36 -2.24 17.43 16.38
C TYR A 36 -1.74 17.44 17.82
N ASP A 37 -0.74 16.63 18.11
CA ASP A 37 -0.10 16.54 19.42
C ASP A 37 1.42 16.53 19.24
N SER A 38 2.09 17.53 19.81
CA SER A 38 3.55 17.67 19.74
C SER A 38 4.30 16.62 20.56
N ASN A 39 3.62 15.87 21.44
CA ASN A 39 4.20 14.78 22.21
C ASN A 39 4.15 13.43 21.49
N VAL A 40 3.46 13.35 20.34
CA VAL A 40 3.42 12.13 19.54
C VAL A 40 4.73 12.00 18.76
N ASP A 41 5.43 10.90 19.00
CA ASP A 41 6.59 10.51 18.20
C ASP A 41 6.13 9.99 16.83
N ALA A 42 6.40 10.79 15.80
CA ALA A 42 6.10 10.50 14.40
C ALA A 42 7.27 9.87 13.64
N THR A 43 8.34 9.44 14.32
CA THR A 43 9.40 8.66 13.69
C THR A 43 8.87 7.35 13.11
N LEU A 44 9.57 6.83 12.09
CA LEU A 44 9.20 5.55 11.49
C LEU A 44 9.66 4.41 12.40
N LEU A 45 8.71 3.55 12.78
CA LEU A 45 8.95 2.32 13.51
C LEU A 45 9.83 1.38 12.68
N ASN A 46 10.72 0.66 13.36
CA ASN A 46 11.63 -0.28 12.72
C ASN A 46 10.84 -1.43 12.06
N GLU A 47 9.87 -1.98 12.78
CA GLU A 47 8.96 -3.02 12.30
C GLU A 47 8.07 -2.57 11.14
N PHE A 48 7.72 -1.27 11.09
CA PHE A 48 6.94 -0.72 9.99
C PHE A 48 7.75 -0.72 8.69
N SER A 49 8.95 -0.13 8.71
CA SER A 49 9.80 0.03 7.52
C SER A 49 10.49 -1.26 7.09
N THR A 50 10.79 -2.15 8.04
CA THR A 50 11.59 -3.35 7.78
C THR A 50 10.73 -4.59 7.50
N ALA A 51 9.48 -4.63 7.98
CA ALA A 51 8.61 -5.78 7.77
C ALA A 51 7.20 -5.39 7.30
N ALA A 52 6.41 -4.68 8.11
CA ALA A 52 4.98 -4.56 7.89
C ALA A 52 4.62 -3.85 6.59
N TYR A 53 5.26 -2.72 6.27
CA TYR A 53 5.00 -1.97 5.05
C TYR A 53 5.65 -2.58 3.79
N ARG A 54 6.34 -3.73 3.94
CA ARG A 54 6.87 -4.53 2.82
C ARG A 54 5.88 -5.58 2.32
N PHE A 55 4.68 -5.67 2.92
CA PHE A 55 3.58 -6.51 2.41
C PHE A 55 3.33 -6.27 0.90
N GLY A 56 3.56 -5.05 0.43
CA GLY A 56 3.41 -4.70 -0.98
C GLY A 56 4.24 -5.55 -1.94
N HIS A 57 5.33 -6.18 -1.49
CA HIS A 57 6.14 -7.07 -2.33
C HIS A 57 5.39 -8.33 -2.78
N SER A 58 4.43 -8.84 -2.01
CA SER A 58 3.62 -10.00 -2.44
C SER A 58 2.50 -9.59 -3.41
N LEU A 59 2.16 -8.30 -3.48
CA LEU A 59 1.12 -7.78 -4.38
C LEU A 59 1.61 -7.59 -5.83
N VAL A 60 2.92 -7.69 -6.05
CA VAL A 60 3.58 -7.39 -7.33
C VAL A 60 3.37 -8.51 -8.34
N GLN A 61 3.09 -8.12 -9.58
CA GLN A 61 2.92 -9.01 -10.72
C GLN A 61 4.25 -9.16 -11.50
N ASP A 62 4.46 -10.31 -12.15
CA ASP A 62 5.57 -10.50 -13.08
C ASP A 62 5.44 -9.65 -14.35
N GLN A 63 4.21 -9.30 -14.73
CA GLN A 63 3.92 -8.55 -15.94
C GLN A 63 2.91 -7.42 -15.66
N TYR A 64 3.18 -6.25 -16.24
CA TYR A 64 2.26 -5.11 -16.25
C TYR A 64 1.64 -4.93 -17.61
N GLU A 65 0.32 -4.84 -17.66
CA GLU A 65 -0.41 -4.65 -18.91
C GLU A 65 -0.33 -3.20 -19.39
N LEU A 66 -0.05 -2.99 -20.67
CA LEU A 66 -0.25 -1.72 -21.35
C LEU A 66 -1.54 -1.82 -22.16
N ARG A 67 -2.54 -0.99 -21.84
CA ARG A 67 -3.88 -1.09 -22.42
C ARG A 67 -4.20 0.06 -23.36
N ARG A 68 -4.91 -0.21 -24.45
CA ARG A 68 -5.55 0.81 -25.30
C ARG A 68 -7.06 0.68 -25.12
N GLY A 69 -7.65 1.57 -24.34
CA GLY A 69 -9.01 1.36 -23.84
C GLY A 69 -9.07 0.09 -22.98
N ARG A 70 -9.99 -0.83 -23.30
CA ARG A 70 -10.12 -2.10 -22.56
C ARG A 70 -9.19 -3.22 -23.05
N ALA A 71 -8.58 -3.07 -24.22
CA ALA A 71 -7.76 -4.11 -24.83
C ALA A 71 -6.32 -4.06 -24.32
N VAL A 72 -5.76 -5.21 -23.95
CA VAL A 72 -4.33 -5.35 -23.68
C VAL A 72 -3.58 -5.26 -25.00
N SER A 73 -2.71 -4.26 -25.11
CA SER A 73 -1.93 -3.99 -26.33
C SER A 73 -0.52 -4.55 -26.26
N GLU A 74 0.05 -4.61 -25.06
CA GLU A 74 1.42 -5.05 -24.79
C GLU A 74 1.48 -5.47 -23.30
N LYS A 75 2.42 -6.34 -22.95
CA LYS A 75 2.77 -6.64 -21.57
C LYS A 75 4.23 -6.30 -21.34
N LEU A 76 4.52 -5.59 -20.25
CA LEU A 76 5.87 -5.32 -19.80
C LEU A 76 6.27 -6.36 -18.76
N ASP A 77 7.32 -7.12 -19.05
CA ASP A 77 7.93 -8.03 -18.08
C ASP A 77 8.71 -7.22 -17.04
N LEU A 78 8.33 -7.33 -15.76
CA LEU A 78 8.93 -6.58 -14.66
C LEU A 78 10.45 -6.76 -14.61
N VAL A 79 10.92 -8.00 -14.85
CA VAL A 79 12.34 -8.34 -14.82
C VAL A 79 13.18 -7.50 -15.80
N ASN A 80 12.59 -7.07 -16.92
CA ASN A 80 13.25 -6.26 -17.93
C ASN A 80 13.15 -4.75 -17.67
N THR A 81 12.38 -4.33 -16.66
CA THR A 81 12.05 -2.93 -16.39
C THR A 81 12.80 -2.32 -15.20
N PHE A 82 13.46 -3.13 -14.37
CA PHE A 82 14.24 -2.63 -13.25
C PHE A 82 15.31 -1.64 -13.73
N SER A 83 15.24 -0.40 -13.24
CA SER A 83 16.14 0.69 -13.61
C SER A 83 16.20 1.02 -15.11
N ASP A 84 15.16 0.65 -15.88
CA ASP A 84 15.07 0.89 -17.32
C ASP A 84 13.95 1.91 -17.64
N PRO A 85 14.29 3.18 -17.93
CA PRO A 85 13.31 4.21 -18.25
C PRO A 85 12.86 4.19 -19.72
N SER A 86 13.37 3.27 -20.56
CA SER A 86 13.14 3.28 -22.01
C SER A 86 11.67 3.15 -22.39
N ALA A 87 10.84 2.52 -21.55
CA ALA A 87 9.41 2.42 -21.78
C ALA A 87 8.70 3.77 -21.68
N ILE A 88 9.16 4.66 -20.79
CA ILE A 88 8.50 5.94 -20.46
C ILE A 88 8.49 6.90 -21.66
N VAL A 89 9.56 6.89 -22.47
CA VAL A 89 9.67 7.79 -23.64
C VAL A 89 8.87 7.31 -24.85
N ARG A 90 8.24 6.13 -24.78
CA ARG A 90 7.43 5.61 -25.88
C ARG A 90 6.15 6.43 -26.04
N PRO A 91 5.66 6.63 -27.27
CA PRO A 91 4.40 7.36 -27.50
C PRO A 91 3.23 6.78 -26.69
N ASN A 92 2.45 7.67 -26.09
CA ASN A 92 1.26 7.34 -25.28
C ASN A 92 1.54 6.27 -24.20
N PHE A 93 2.75 6.23 -23.66
CA PHE A 93 3.09 5.25 -22.62
C PHE A 93 2.23 5.45 -21.36
N LEU A 94 2.14 6.68 -20.86
CA LEU A 94 1.40 7.03 -19.65
C LEU A 94 -0.07 6.64 -19.75
N ASP A 95 -0.75 6.98 -20.84
CA ASP A 95 -2.15 6.57 -21.09
C ASP A 95 -2.31 5.05 -21.00
N ARG A 96 -1.38 4.30 -21.61
CA ARG A 96 -1.44 2.85 -21.68
C ARG A 96 -1.15 2.17 -20.34
N ILE A 97 -0.13 2.63 -19.63
CA ILE A 97 0.24 2.05 -18.33
C ILE A 97 -0.79 2.42 -17.27
N PHE A 98 -1.31 3.65 -17.23
CA PHE A 98 -2.37 4.00 -16.27
C PHE A 98 -3.68 3.26 -16.55
N SER A 99 -4.04 3.06 -17.83
CA SER A 99 -5.18 2.18 -18.18
C SER A 99 -4.93 0.74 -17.74
N GLY A 100 -3.69 0.26 -17.83
CA GLY A 100 -3.24 -1.03 -17.33
C GLY A 100 -3.36 -1.17 -15.81
N MET A 101 -2.65 -0.31 -15.07
CA MET A 101 -2.59 -0.31 -13.61
C MET A 101 -3.96 -0.11 -12.94
N SER A 102 -4.86 0.65 -13.57
CA SER A 102 -6.23 0.83 -13.09
C SER A 102 -7.15 -0.35 -13.43
N GLY A 103 -6.84 -1.14 -14.46
CA GLY A 103 -7.68 -2.26 -14.90
C GLY A 103 -7.22 -3.65 -14.42
N GLN A 104 -5.92 -3.83 -14.24
CA GLN A 104 -5.28 -5.09 -13.85
C GLN A 104 -5.37 -5.29 -12.32
N SER A 105 -5.79 -6.46 -11.88
CA SER A 105 -5.76 -6.81 -10.46
C SER A 105 -4.33 -7.03 -9.96
N SER A 106 -4.03 -6.62 -8.73
CA SER A 106 -2.80 -7.00 -8.04
C SER A 106 -2.83 -8.50 -7.67
N GLN A 107 -1.67 -9.03 -7.27
CA GLN A 107 -1.63 -10.26 -6.49
C GLN A 107 -2.24 -10.03 -5.09
N MET A 108 -2.48 -11.10 -4.35
CA MET A 108 -2.94 -11.03 -2.96
C MET A 108 -1.77 -10.86 -1.98
N CYS A 109 -2.06 -10.43 -0.76
CA CYS A 109 -1.07 -10.49 0.30
C CYS A 109 -1.00 -11.92 0.86
N ASP A 110 -0.08 -12.72 0.35
CA ASP A 110 0.19 -14.06 0.83
C ASP A 110 1.69 -14.39 0.76
N ASN A 111 2.06 -15.64 1.08
CA ASN A 111 3.43 -16.11 1.05
C ASN A 111 3.90 -16.56 -0.35
N GLN A 112 3.13 -16.29 -1.41
CA GLN A 112 3.51 -16.52 -2.79
C GLN A 112 4.01 -15.22 -3.40
N PHE A 113 5.15 -15.30 -4.07
CA PHE A 113 5.78 -14.15 -4.72
C PHE A 113 5.98 -14.45 -6.19
N SER A 114 5.89 -13.41 -7.01
CA SER A 114 6.19 -13.49 -8.43
C SER A 114 7.62 -13.99 -8.64
N GLU A 115 7.85 -14.75 -9.72
CA GLU A 115 9.18 -15.33 -10.02
C GLU A 115 10.22 -14.21 -10.15
N THR A 116 9.83 -13.08 -10.74
CA THR A 116 10.67 -11.90 -10.90
C THR A 116 11.22 -11.40 -9.56
N LEU A 117 10.41 -11.37 -8.50
CA LEU A 117 10.87 -10.89 -7.19
C LEU A 117 11.55 -11.97 -6.36
N ARG A 118 11.18 -13.23 -6.54
CA ARG A 118 11.76 -14.35 -5.77
C ARG A 118 13.10 -14.82 -6.31
N ASP A 119 13.28 -14.86 -7.63
CA ASP A 119 14.45 -15.50 -8.24
C ASP A 119 15.28 -14.54 -9.10
N ARG A 120 14.67 -13.44 -9.58
CA ARG A 120 15.25 -12.60 -10.64
C ARG A 120 15.27 -11.11 -10.32
N LEU A 121 15.27 -10.74 -9.04
CA LEU A 121 15.29 -9.33 -8.64
C LEU A 121 16.58 -8.68 -9.14
N PHE A 122 16.47 -7.59 -9.92
CA PHE A 122 17.60 -6.89 -10.53
C PHE A 122 18.54 -7.78 -11.36
N GLU A 123 18.02 -8.87 -11.95
CA GLU A 123 18.83 -9.72 -12.84
C GLU A 123 19.39 -8.90 -14.01
N ALA A 124 20.71 -8.97 -14.20
CA ALA A 124 21.37 -8.26 -15.28
C ALA A 124 21.07 -8.93 -16.63
N LYS A 125 20.68 -8.13 -17.63
CA LYS A 125 20.26 -8.61 -18.96
C LYS A 125 21.32 -9.47 -19.67
N ASP A 126 22.60 -9.23 -19.39
CA ASP A 126 23.75 -9.93 -19.96
C ASP A 126 24.26 -11.10 -19.11
N LYS A 127 23.68 -11.34 -17.91
CA LYS A 127 24.10 -12.37 -16.96
C LYS A 127 22.89 -13.13 -16.40
N PRO A 128 22.44 -14.19 -17.08
CA PRO A 128 21.39 -15.06 -16.56
C PRO A 128 21.73 -15.56 -15.15
N PHE A 129 20.71 -15.71 -14.28
CA PHE A 129 20.85 -16.18 -12.90
C PHE A 129 21.64 -15.25 -11.96
N SER A 130 21.83 -13.98 -12.34
CA SER A 130 22.45 -12.96 -11.47
C SER A 130 21.45 -12.25 -10.54
N GLY A 131 20.17 -12.64 -10.59
CA GLY A 131 19.12 -12.05 -9.78
C GLY A 131 19.22 -12.40 -8.29
N PHE A 132 18.45 -11.66 -7.50
CA PHE A 132 18.34 -11.88 -6.06
C PHE A 132 16.93 -12.34 -5.64
N ASP A 133 16.85 -12.86 -4.42
CA ASP A 133 15.59 -13.23 -3.76
C ASP A 133 15.16 -12.13 -2.79
N LEU A 134 14.13 -11.36 -3.19
CA LEU A 134 13.59 -10.26 -2.39
C LEU A 134 12.93 -10.75 -1.09
N PRO A 135 12.06 -11.78 -1.08
CA PRO A 135 11.58 -12.39 0.16
C PRO A 135 12.70 -12.80 1.13
N ALA A 136 13.74 -13.48 0.65
CA ALA A 136 14.89 -13.87 1.48
C ALA A 136 15.62 -12.66 2.05
N PHE A 137 15.79 -11.59 1.26
CA PHE A 137 16.33 -10.33 1.77
C PHE A 137 15.45 -9.68 2.83
N ASN A 138 14.12 -9.73 2.71
CA ASN A 138 13.23 -9.18 3.74
C ASN A 138 13.36 -9.95 5.05
N ILE A 139 13.47 -11.29 4.99
CA ILE A 139 13.72 -12.14 6.16
C ILE A 139 15.06 -11.79 6.80
N GLN A 140 16.13 -11.80 6.00
CA GLN A 140 17.48 -11.53 6.50
C GLN A 140 17.61 -10.10 7.04
N ARG A 141 16.94 -9.12 6.43
CA ARG A 141 16.91 -7.73 6.90
C ARG A 141 16.15 -7.60 8.22
N GLY A 142 15.07 -8.34 8.42
CA GLY A 142 14.37 -8.39 9.70
C GLY A 142 15.29 -8.85 10.84
N ARG A 143 16.12 -9.87 10.57
CA ARG A 143 17.12 -10.39 11.52
C ARG A 143 18.25 -9.40 11.79
N ASP A 144 18.79 -8.79 10.73
CA ASP A 144 19.81 -7.72 10.80
C ASP A 144 19.34 -6.54 11.68
N HIS A 145 18.07 -6.15 11.55
CA HIS A 145 17.46 -5.09 12.33
C HIS A 145 17.04 -5.50 13.75
N GLY A 146 17.28 -6.76 14.15
CA GLY A 146 16.93 -7.27 15.47
C GLY A 146 15.42 -7.24 15.74
N LEU A 147 14.58 -7.41 14.71
CA LEU A 147 13.13 -7.42 14.91
C LEU A 147 12.72 -8.61 15.79
N PRO A 148 11.88 -8.40 16.82
CA PRO A 148 11.27 -9.50 17.55
C PRO A 148 10.51 -10.47 16.63
N PRO A 149 10.35 -11.74 17.04
CA PRO A 149 9.58 -12.71 16.27
C PRO A 149 8.11 -12.31 16.11
N TYR A 150 7.45 -12.84 15.10
CA TYR A 150 6.05 -12.62 14.77
C TYR A 150 5.11 -12.74 15.99
N VAL A 151 5.29 -13.76 16.82
CA VAL A 151 4.45 -13.99 18.01
C VAL A 151 4.59 -12.91 19.08
N ALA A 152 5.71 -12.19 19.13
CA ALA A 152 5.90 -11.08 20.06
C ALA A 152 4.96 -9.92 19.73
N TYR A 153 4.75 -9.63 18.45
CA TYR A 153 3.79 -8.62 18.01
C TYR A 153 2.35 -9.04 18.24
N ARG A 154 2.04 -10.34 18.06
CA ARG A 154 0.71 -10.85 18.44
C ARG A 154 0.44 -10.68 19.93
N ARG A 155 1.43 -10.92 20.79
CA ARG A 155 1.34 -10.63 22.23
C ARG A 155 1.15 -9.13 22.49
N LEU A 156 1.97 -8.29 21.86
CA LEU A 156 1.92 -6.82 22.01
C LEU A 156 0.52 -6.26 21.70
N PHE A 157 -0.12 -6.79 20.66
CA PHE A 157 -1.44 -6.34 20.20
C PHE A 157 -2.61 -7.11 20.81
N ASN A 158 -2.38 -7.92 21.85
CA ASN A 158 -3.41 -8.76 22.48
C ASN A 158 -4.19 -9.65 21.48
N LEU A 159 -3.53 -10.09 20.41
CA LEU A 159 -4.07 -11.04 19.45
C LEU A 159 -3.91 -12.47 20.00
N ARG A 160 -4.67 -13.44 19.46
CA ARG A 160 -4.48 -14.85 19.81
C ARG A 160 -3.05 -15.28 19.51
N VAL A 161 -2.30 -15.70 20.53
CA VAL A 161 -0.90 -16.12 20.42
C VAL A 161 -0.85 -17.63 20.15
N PRO A 162 -0.30 -18.08 19.01
CA PRO A 162 -0.14 -19.51 18.74
C PRO A 162 0.90 -20.12 19.70
N ARG A 163 0.62 -21.31 20.24
CA ARG A 163 1.55 -22.07 21.09
C ARG A 163 2.12 -23.29 20.35
N SER A 164 1.50 -23.69 19.25
CA SER A 164 1.96 -24.73 18.36
C SER A 164 1.69 -24.34 16.91
N PHE A 165 2.33 -25.02 15.95
CA PHE A 165 2.06 -24.79 14.53
C PHE A 165 0.58 -25.05 14.18
N ASP A 166 -0.09 -25.99 14.85
CA ASP A 166 -1.51 -26.26 14.57
C ASP A 166 -2.43 -25.10 14.96
N ASP A 167 -2.06 -24.27 15.95
CA ASP A 167 -2.82 -23.05 16.27
C ASP A 167 -2.84 -22.06 15.10
N LEU A 168 -1.79 -22.04 14.26
CA LEU A 168 -1.69 -21.15 13.10
C LEU A 168 -2.72 -21.48 12.02
N LYS A 169 -3.24 -22.71 11.96
CA LYS A 169 -4.23 -23.13 10.93
C LYS A 169 -5.54 -22.33 11.00
N THR A 170 -5.82 -21.70 12.14
CA THR A 170 -6.97 -20.82 12.31
C THR A 170 -6.81 -19.44 11.66
N ILE A 171 -5.56 -19.02 11.40
CA ILE A 171 -5.22 -17.66 10.94
C ILE A 171 -4.33 -17.65 9.68
N MET A 172 -3.85 -18.80 9.22
CA MET A 172 -3.03 -18.97 8.01
C MET A 172 -3.57 -20.13 7.16
N ASP A 173 -3.11 -20.25 5.92
CA ASP A 173 -3.42 -21.41 5.09
C ASP A 173 -2.73 -22.70 5.58
N PRO A 174 -3.42 -23.86 5.60
CA PRO A 174 -2.83 -25.11 6.09
C PRO A 174 -1.54 -25.50 5.38
N ALA A 175 -1.44 -25.27 4.06
CA ALA A 175 -0.23 -25.54 3.31
C ALA A 175 0.95 -24.67 3.77
N THR A 176 0.69 -23.40 4.08
CA THR A 176 1.67 -22.47 4.66
C THR A 176 2.14 -22.94 6.03
N VAL A 177 1.21 -23.39 6.88
CA VAL A 177 1.55 -23.93 8.21
C VAL A 177 2.46 -25.16 8.12
N GLU A 178 2.18 -26.08 7.20
CA GLU A 178 3.05 -27.25 6.99
C GLU A 178 4.43 -26.86 6.44
N GLY A 179 4.52 -25.78 5.65
CA GLY A 179 5.80 -25.18 5.26
C GLY A 179 6.56 -24.63 6.47
N LEU A 180 5.91 -23.81 7.30
CA LEU A 180 6.50 -23.23 8.51
C LEU A 180 7.00 -24.30 9.48
N LYS A 181 6.24 -25.38 9.66
CA LYS A 181 6.61 -26.52 10.52
C LYS A 181 7.88 -27.25 10.04
N LYS A 182 8.18 -27.22 8.75
CA LYS A 182 9.41 -27.78 8.17
C LYS A 182 10.59 -26.83 8.29
N THR A 183 10.34 -25.52 8.37
CA THR A 183 11.37 -24.48 8.34
C THR A 183 11.80 -24.01 9.73
N TYR A 184 10.86 -23.85 10.67
CA TYR A 184 11.11 -23.33 12.01
C TYR A 184 11.01 -24.44 13.06
N VAL A 185 11.81 -24.34 14.12
CA VAL A 185 11.80 -25.28 15.25
C VAL A 185 10.59 -25.01 16.15
N SER A 186 10.34 -23.74 16.48
CA SER A 186 9.19 -23.28 17.24
C SER A 186 8.39 -22.22 16.49
N VAL A 187 7.10 -22.07 16.84
CA VAL A 187 6.31 -20.90 16.41
C VAL A 187 6.87 -19.59 16.94
N ASP A 188 7.64 -19.64 18.03
CA ASP A 188 8.32 -18.48 18.60
C ASP A 188 9.51 -18.00 17.75
N ASP A 189 9.96 -18.79 16.77
CA ASP A 189 11.11 -18.46 15.91
C ASP A 189 10.68 -17.81 14.59
N ILE A 190 9.38 -17.73 14.30
CA ILE A 190 8.87 -17.21 13.02
C ILE A 190 9.25 -15.73 12.87
N ASP A 191 10.01 -15.42 11.81
CA ASP A 191 10.38 -14.05 11.47
C ASP A 191 9.12 -13.19 11.24
N LEU A 192 9.13 -11.93 11.70
CA LEU A 192 7.96 -11.05 11.60
C LEU A 192 7.40 -10.95 10.18
N TYR A 193 8.28 -10.74 9.19
CA TYR A 193 7.86 -10.61 7.78
C TYR A 193 7.14 -11.86 7.28
N VAL A 194 7.66 -13.05 7.60
CA VAL A 194 7.06 -14.34 7.22
C VAL A 194 5.67 -14.49 7.83
N GLY A 195 5.54 -14.19 9.13
CA GLY A 195 4.24 -14.23 9.81
C GLY A 195 3.24 -13.25 9.20
N ILE A 196 3.67 -12.02 8.89
CA ILE A 196 2.83 -10.97 8.28
C ILE A 196 2.25 -11.39 6.93
N VAL A 197 3.08 -11.89 6.02
CA VAL A 197 2.60 -12.29 4.69
C VAL A 197 1.88 -13.65 4.70
N SER A 198 1.95 -14.40 5.80
CA SER A 198 1.25 -15.68 5.93
C SER A 198 -0.13 -15.56 6.58
N GLU A 199 -0.43 -14.45 7.25
CA GLU A 199 -1.74 -14.22 7.88
C GLU A 199 -2.83 -13.99 6.84
N ARG A 200 -3.99 -14.60 7.07
CA ARG A 200 -5.21 -14.25 6.34
C ARG A 200 -5.57 -12.79 6.56
N ALA A 201 -5.91 -12.10 5.49
CA ALA A 201 -6.35 -10.72 5.52
C ALA A 201 -7.61 -10.53 6.38
N LEU A 202 -7.70 -9.38 7.06
CA LEU A 202 -8.93 -8.97 7.74
C LEU A 202 -10.05 -8.71 6.73
N PRO A 203 -11.34 -8.87 7.12
CA PRO A 203 -12.45 -8.48 6.27
C PRO A 203 -12.35 -7.03 5.80
N GLY A 204 -12.36 -6.81 4.47
CA GLY A 204 -12.22 -5.47 3.89
C GLY A 204 -10.82 -4.86 3.95
N ALA A 205 -9.80 -5.66 4.32
CA ALA A 205 -8.40 -5.26 4.35
C ALA A 205 -7.57 -6.03 3.32
N ALA A 206 -6.38 -5.52 3.02
CA ALA A 206 -5.41 -6.22 2.17
C ALA A 206 -4.46 -7.11 2.98
N VAL A 207 -4.28 -6.84 4.28
CA VAL A 207 -3.32 -7.55 5.14
C VAL A 207 -3.97 -8.15 6.38
N GLY A 208 -3.27 -9.09 7.01
CA GLY A 208 -3.67 -9.71 8.27
C GLY A 208 -3.57 -8.78 9.49
N PRO A 209 -4.13 -9.19 10.64
CA PRO A 209 -4.25 -8.36 11.84
C PRO A 209 -2.92 -7.81 12.38
N THR A 210 -1.82 -8.57 12.29
CA THR A 210 -0.53 -8.13 12.83
C THR A 210 0.04 -6.98 12.01
N ALA A 211 0.08 -7.12 10.68
CA ALA A 211 0.53 -6.06 9.80
C ALA A 211 -0.40 -4.85 9.83
N ALA A 212 -1.72 -5.08 9.83
CA ALA A 212 -2.71 -4.02 9.85
C ALA A 212 -2.55 -3.11 11.07
N ARG A 213 -2.29 -3.67 12.27
CA ARG A 213 -2.05 -2.88 13.49
C ARG A 213 -0.74 -2.09 13.47
N ILE A 214 0.36 -2.67 12.98
CA ILE A 214 1.64 -1.94 12.84
C ILE A 214 1.47 -0.76 11.86
N ILE A 215 0.82 -1.00 10.72
CA ILE A 215 0.56 0.03 9.71
C ILE A 215 -0.38 1.10 10.28
N ALA A 216 -1.47 0.73 10.93
CA ALA A 216 -2.42 1.67 11.52
C ALA A 216 -1.76 2.55 12.60
N ASP A 217 -0.94 1.97 13.49
CA ASP A 217 -0.20 2.73 14.50
C ASP A 217 0.74 3.76 13.86
N GLN A 218 1.55 3.33 12.88
CA GLN A 218 2.44 4.25 12.17
C GLN A 218 1.70 5.40 11.49
N PHE A 219 0.64 5.12 10.74
CA PHE A 219 -0.12 6.15 10.04
C PHE A 219 -0.87 7.07 11.01
N SER A 220 -1.35 6.56 12.14
CA SER A 220 -1.94 7.40 13.19
C SER A 220 -0.91 8.38 13.78
N ARG A 221 0.30 7.89 14.08
CA ARG A 221 1.42 8.72 14.57
C ARG A 221 1.84 9.78 13.56
N LEU A 222 1.99 9.41 12.29
CA LEU A 222 2.33 10.35 11.22
C LEU A 222 1.29 11.45 11.07
N LYS A 223 -0.01 11.13 11.21
CA LYS A 223 -1.08 12.13 11.18
C LYS A 223 -1.11 13.02 12.42
N LYS A 224 -1.02 12.42 13.61
CA LYS A 224 -1.14 13.13 14.90
C LYS A 224 0.10 13.96 15.25
N GLY A 225 1.30 13.49 14.90
CA GLY A 225 2.55 14.18 15.18
C GLY A 225 3.02 15.15 14.09
N ASP A 226 2.33 15.25 12.95
CA ASP A 226 2.71 16.17 11.87
C ASP A 226 2.14 17.58 12.10
N ARG A 227 3.04 18.51 12.43
CA ARG A 227 2.70 19.94 12.58
C ARG A 227 2.16 20.57 11.29
N TYR A 228 2.45 19.96 10.14
CA TYR A 228 2.00 20.35 8.80
C TYR A 228 0.92 19.44 8.23
N TRP A 229 0.26 18.61 9.07
CA TRP A 229 -0.92 17.86 8.63
C TRP A 229 -1.91 18.82 7.97
N TYR A 230 -2.23 18.57 6.71
CA TYR A 230 -2.86 19.58 5.86
C TYR A 230 -4.18 20.13 6.39
N GLU A 231 -4.96 19.36 7.17
CA GLU A 231 -6.24 19.80 7.75
C GLU A 231 -6.11 20.62 9.04
N ARG A 232 -4.90 20.81 9.57
CA ARG A 232 -4.68 21.50 10.84
C ARG A 232 -4.96 23.00 10.69
N ARG A 233 -5.65 23.58 11.68
CA ARG A 233 -5.84 25.03 11.76
C ARG A 233 -4.51 25.73 12.06
N SER A 234 -3.99 26.46 11.08
CA SER A 234 -2.71 27.18 11.19
C SER A 234 -2.66 28.33 10.19
N ALA A 235 -2.06 29.46 10.56
CA ALA A 235 -1.81 30.57 9.64
C ALA A 235 -0.84 30.21 8.50
N LEU A 236 -0.07 29.12 8.67
CA LEU A 236 0.88 28.61 7.68
C LEU A 236 0.29 27.54 6.74
N LEU A 237 -0.98 27.17 6.94
CA LEU A 237 -1.64 26.09 6.19
C LEU A 237 -2.86 26.65 5.44
N PHE A 238 -3.81 25.78 5.13
CA PHE A 238 -4.94 26.08 4.27
C PHE A 238 -6.11 26.70 5.03
N THR A 239 -6.87 27.57 4.36
CA THR A 239 -8.18 28.03 4.84
C THR A 239 -9.23 26.92 4.71
N ILE A 240 -10.43 27.10 5.26
CA ILE A 240 -11.52 26.12 5.11
C ILE A 240 -11.93 25.96 3.65
N GLU A 241 -11.97 27.05 2.90
CA GLU A 241 -12.33 27.07 1.49
C GLU A 241 -11.31 26.27 0.68
N GLN A 242 -10.02 26.51 0.91
CA GLN A 242 -8.93 25.74 0.31
C GLN A 242 -8.98 24.25 0.72
N LEU A 243 -9.29 23.93 1.98
CA LEU A 243 -9.45 22.54 2.42
C LEU A 243 -10.62 21.83 1.72
N ASN A 244 -11.73 22.53 1.51
CA ASN A 244 -12.87 21.98 0.78
C ASN A 244 -12.50 21.64 -0.67
N GLU A 245 -11.63 22.43 -1.30
CA GLU A 245 -11.08 22.13 -2.62
C GLU A 245 -10.11 20.94 -2.59
N ILE A 246 -9.22 20.85 -1.58
CA ILE A 246 -8.32 19.69 -1.41
C ILE A 246 -9.12 18.38 -1.22
N ARG A 247 -10.25 18.43 -0.51
CA ARG A 247 -11.11 17.25 -0.25
C ARG A 247 -11.76 16.64 -1.50
N LYS A 248 -11.82 17.40 -2.59
CA LYS A 248 -12.32 16.94 -3.90
C LYS A 248 -11.31 16.03 -4.60
N VAL A 249 -10.03 16.10 -4.24
CA VAL A 249 -8.97 15.35 -4.92
C VAL A 249 -9.14 13.85 -4.72
N SER A 250 -8.87 13.13 -5.81
CA SER A 250 -8.72 11.67 -5.88
C SER A 250 -7.49 11.34 -6.71
N LEU A 251 -6.91 10.15 -6.52
CA LEU A 251 -5.83 9.69 -7.41
C LEU A 251 -6.30 9.57 -8.86
N ALA A 252 -7.57 9.22 -9.08
CA ALA A 252 -8.20 9.20 -10.39
C ALA A 252 -8.10 10.57 -11.11
N LYS A 253 -8.41 11.68 -10.41
CA LYS A 253 -8.29 13.02 -10.99
C LYS A 253 -6.84 13.40 -11.27
N VAL A 254 -5.90 13.02 -10.42
CA VAL A 254 -4.46 13.25 -10.65
C VAL A 254 -3.97 12.51 -11.89
N ILE A 255 -4.44 11.28 -12.13
CA ILE A 255 -4.12 10.54 -13.36
C ILE A 255 -4.74 11.26 -14.58
N CYS A 256 -6.00 11.67 -14.49
CA CYS A 256 -6.70 12.39 -15.57
C CYS A 256 -6.04 13.72 -15.99
N THR A 257 -5.29 14.39 -15.12
CA THR A 257 -4.56 15.61 -15.51
C THR A 257 -3.29 15.31 -16.31
N HIS A 258 -2.84 14.06 -16.34
CA HIS A 258 -1.59 13.62 -16.99
C HIS A 258 -1.80 12.54 -18.05
N ALA A 259 -3.03 12.04 -18.22
CA ALA A 259 -3.37 10.97 -19.15
C ALA A 259 -4.76 11.17 -19.76
N ASN A 260 -4.91 10.84 -21.04
CA ASN A 260 -6.16 11.00 -21.76
C ASN A 260 -6.94 9.67 -21.84
N ILE A 261 -7.51 9.25 -20.71
CA ILE A 261 -8.16 7.95 -20.55
C ILE A 261 -9.51 8.05 -19.82
N ASP A 262 -10.38 7.06 -20.00
CA ASP A 262 -11.51 6.86 -19.08
C ASP A 262 -11.02 6.11 -17.84
N ILE A 263 -11.40 6.57 -16.66
CA ILE A 263 -10.91 6.02 -15.38
C ILE A 263 -12.03 5.86 -14.37
N GLN A 264 -11.91 4.87 -13.49
CA GLN A 264 -12.81 4.70 -12.36
C GLN A 264 -12.63 5.79 -11.29
N ARG A 265 -13.62 5.93 -10.41
CA ARG A 265 -13.56 6.91 -9.31
C ARG A 265 -12.53 6.53 -8.25
N ASP A 266 -12.48 5.25 -7.89
CA ASP A 266 -11.54 4.71 -6.92
C ASP A 266 -10.58 3.73 -7.62
N VAL A 267 -9.37 4.21 -7.93
CA VAL A 267 -8.37 3.44 -8.69
C VAL A 267 -7.74 2.30 -7.90
N PHE A 268 -7.98 2.24 -6.58
CA PHE A 268 -7.54 1.12 -5.75
C PHE A 268 -8.54 -0.04 -5.73
N LEU A 269 -9.71 0.14 -6.36
CA LEU A 269 -10.70 -0.92 -6.56
C LEU A 269 -10.76 -1.32 -8.04
N ASN A 270 -10.96 -2.61 -8.27
CA ASN A 270 -11.12 -3.12 -9.63
C ASN A 270 -12.35 -2.46 -10.29
N PRO A 271 -12.28 -2.09 -11.58
CA PRO A 271 -13.40 -1.45 -12.29
C PRO A 271 -14.66 -2.33 -12.41
N THR A 272 -14.54 -3.64 -12.15
CA THR A 272 -15.69 -4.57 -12.10
C THR A 272 -16.52 -4.43 -10.82
N VAL A 273 -16.01 -3.77 -9.78
CA VAL A 273 -16.78 -3.47 -8.55
C VAL A 273 -17.98 -2.60 -8.92
N ALA A 274 -19.15 -2.98 -8.41
CA ALA A 274 -20.41 -2.29 -8.69
C ALA A 274 -20.30 -0.78 -8.42
N GLY A 275 -20.63 0.04 -9.42
CA GLY A 275 -20.55 1.50 -9.34
C GLY A 275 -19.18 2.12 -9.61
N ASN A 276 -18.11 1.31 -9.68
CA ASN A 276 -16.73 1.76 -9.92
C ASN A 276 -16.25 1.57 -11.37
N GLY A 277 -17.16 1.48 -12.34
CA GLY A 277 -16.80 1.40 -13.75
C GLY A 277 -16.09 2.68 -14.26
N PRO A 278 -15.26 2.59 -15.32
CA PRO A 278 -14.57 3.75 -15.90
C PRO A 278 -15.53 4.82 -16.41
N ARG A 279 -15.14 6.09 -16.28
CA ARG A 279 -15.91 7.27 -16.72
C ARG A 279 -14.98 8.32 -17.32
N LYS A 280 -15.56 9.27 -18.05
CA LYS A 280 -14.83 10.41 -18.61
C LYS A 280 -14.20 11.25 -17.50
N CYS A 281 -12.95 11.67 -17.69
CA CYS A 281 -12.22 12.53 -16.76
C CYS A 281 -12.95 13.85 -16.42
N SER A 282 -13.72 14.40 -17.37
CA SER A 282 -14.54 15.61 -17.16
C SER A 282 -15.67 15.43 -16.15
N SER A 283 -16.02 14.19 -15.79
CA SER A 283 -17.03 13.90 -14.76
C SER A 283 -16.47 13.87 -13.33
N LEU A 284 -15.14 13.94 -13.18
CA LEU A 284 -14.48 13.94 -11.88
C LEU A 284 -14.41 15.36 -11.32
N PRO A 285 -14.58 15.55 -10.00
CA PRO A 285 -14.45 16.86 -9.37
C PRO A 285 -13.11 17.54 -9.68
N GLU A 286 -13.17 18.84 -9.93
CA GLU A 286 -12.01 19.69 -10.17
C GLU A 286 -11.76 20.58 -8.96
N MET A 287 -10.48 20.80 -8.66
CA MET A 287 -10.06 21.73 -7.62
C MET A 287 -10.08 23.15 -8.18
N ASP A 288 -10.74 24.06 -7.49
CA ASP A 288 -10.70 25.48 -7.81
C ASP A 288 -9.42 26.12 -7.24
N LEU A 289 -8.40 26.27 -8.07
CA LEU A 289 -7.12 26.88 -7.69
C LEU A 289 -7.19 28.41 -7.55
N THR A 290 -8.31 29.06 -7.91
CA THR A 290 -8.45 30.52 -7.76
C THR A 290 -8.42 30.95 -6.29
N LEU A 291 -8.76 30.05 -5.36
CA LEU A 291 -8.69 30.27 -3.91
C LEU A 291 -7.26 30.36 -3.36
N TRP A 292 -6.23 30.12 -4.18
CA TRP A 292 -4.82 30.33 -3.84
C TRP A 292 -4.25 31.63 -4.42
N LYS A 293 -5.06 32.39 -5.18
CA LYS A 293 -4.63 33.67 -5.71
C LYS A 293 -4.38 34.65 -4.56
N GLN A 294 -3.15 35.16 -4.46
CA GLN A 294 -2.83 36.26 -3.56
C GLN A 294 -3.19 37.58 -4.25
N GLU A 295 -3.77 38.52 -3.51
CA GLU A 295 -3.88 39.90 -3.99
C GLU A 295 -2.47 40.49 -4.06
N SER A 296 -2.12 40.98 -5.25
CA SER A 296 -0.85 41.65 -5.55
C SER A 296 -0.81 43.05 -4.98
#